data_AF-A0A966TWJ1-F1
#
_entry.id   AF-A0A966TWJ1-F1
#
_cell.length_a   1.000
_cell.length_b   1.000
_cell.length_c   1.000
_cell.angle_alpha   90.00
_cell.angle_beta   90.00
_cell.angle_gamma   90.00
#
_symmetry.space_group_name_H-M   'P 1'
#
loop_
_entity.id
_entity.type
_entity.pdbx_description
1 polymer ?
#
loop_
_entity_poly.entity_id
_entity_poly.type
_entity_poly.pdbx_seq_one_letter_code
_entity_poly.pdbx_strand_id
1 'polypeptide(L)'
;MVRAGALDTIASDYVPAAMIEAAYACAETMGLPAAIATITANPARMCRMADRGRIAAGLRADIVQLRHHVGLPFVRRVWRGGMRVA
;
A
#
# COMPACT_ATOMS: atom_id res chain seq x y z
N MET A 1 7.64 -15.34 -7.17
CA MET A 1 7.11 -14.15 -7.89
C MET A 1 7.98 -12.91 -7.65
N VAL A 2 8.18 -12.46 -6.40
CA VAL A 2 9.00 -11.26 -6.08
C VAL A 2 10.41 -11.32 -6.68
N ARG A 3 11.20 -12.35 -6.34
CA ARG A 3 12.57 -12.54 -6.89
C ARG A 3 12.61 -12.70 -8.41
N ALA A 4 11.51 -13.12 -9.01
CA ALA A 4 11.37 -13.30 -10.46
C ALA A 4 10.84 -12.03 -11.15
N GLY A 5 10.61 -10.92 -10.42
CA GLY A 5 10.07 -9.68 -10.97
C GLY A 5 8.62 -9.78 -11.46
N ALA A 6 7.88 -10.83 -11.07
CA ALA A 6 6.56 -11.14 -11.60
C ALA A 6 5.39 -10.70 -10.69
N LEU A 7 5.65 -9.91 -9.65
CA LEU A 7 4.62 -9.42 -8.72
C LEU A 7 4.19 -7.99 -9.09
N ASP A 8 2.97 -7.84 -9.60
CA ASP A 8 2.38 -6.54 -9.87
C ASP A 8 1.54 -6.02 -8.70
N THR A 9 0.65 -6.84 -8.15
CA THR A 9 -0.36 -6.43 -7.17
C THR A 9 -0.64 -7.54 -6.18
N ILE A 10 -0.92 -7.18 -4.92
CA ILE A 10 -1.34 -8.11 -3.86
C ILE A 10 -2.82 -7.86 -3.54
N ALA A 11 -3.56 -8.91 -3.23
CA ALA A 11 -4.91 -8.86 -2.69
C ALA A 11 -5.03 -9.86 -1.53
N SER A 12 -5.79 -9.53 -0.48
CA SER A 12 -5.86 -10.35 0.75
C SER A 12 -7.14 -11.15 0.94
N ASP A 13 -8.03 -11.16 -0.07
CA ASP A 13 -9.36 -11.78 0.01
C ASP A 13 -10.10 -11.42 1.32
N TYR A 14 -10.08 -10.12 1.64
CA TYR A 14 -10.69 -9.48 2.81
C TYR A 14 -9.99 -9.58 4.18
N VAL A 15 -8.71 -9.96 4.25
CA VAL A 15 -7.91 -9.80 5.51
C VAL A 15 -7.15 -8.47 5.51
N PRO A 16 -7.59 -7.42 6.23
CA PRO A 16 -7.05 -6.06 6.00
C PRO A 16 -5.58 -5.89 6.40
N ALA A 17 -5.16 -6.49 7.52
CA ALA A 17 -3.78 -6.39 8.01
C ALA A 17 -2.77 -7.06 7.07
N ALA A 18 -3.16 -8.17 6.45
CA ALA A 18 -2.31 -9.01 5.60
C ALA A 18 -1.74 -8.26 4.38
N MET A 19 -2.45 -7.26 3.84
CA MET A 19 -1.97 -6.45 2.72
C MET A 19 -0.68 -5.70 3.05
N ILE A 20 -0.66 -5.05 4.22
CA ILE A 20 0.49 -4.24 4.66
C ILE A 20 1.63 -5.17 5.06
N GLU A 21 1.35 -6.24 5.81
CA GLU A 21 2.35 -7.24 6.18
C GLU A 21 3.02 -7.86 4.94
N ALA A 22 2.25 -8.25 3.93
CA ALA A 22 2.77 -8.82 2.70
C ALA A 22 3.63 -7.83 1.90
N ALA A 23 3.20 -6.56 1.79
CA ALA A 23 4.02 -5.52 1.16
C ALA A 23 5.34 -5.32 1.92
N TYR A 24 5.34 -5.35 3.24
CA TYR A 24 6.56 -5.22 4.04
C TYR A 24 7.50 -6.40 3.89
N ALA A 25 6.97 -7.63 3.84
CA ALA A 25 7.77 -8.81 3.54
C ALA A 25 8.43 -8.71 2.15
N CYS A 26 7.72 -8.17 1.15
CA CYS A 26 8.28 -7.96 -0.19
C CYS A 26 9.36 -6.86 -0.22
N ALA A 27 9.29 -5.87 0.68
CA ALA A 27 10.20 -4.73 0.72
C ALA A 27 11.67 -5.14 0.94
N GLU A 28 11.93 -6.27 1.59
CA GLU A 28 13.29 -6.82 1.75
C GLU A 28 13.96 -7.17 0.41
N THR A 29 13.17 -7.52 -0.61
CA THR A 29 13.68 -7.93 -1.92
C THR A 29 13.59 -6.81 -2.97
N MET A 30 12.50 -6.05 -3.00
CA MET A 30 12.22 -5.07 -4.06
C MET A 30 12.29 -3.60 -3.60
N GLY A 31 12.56 -3.36 -2.31
CA GLY A 31 12.53 -2.04 -1.71
C GLY A 31 11.12 -1.56 -1.35
N LEU A 32 11.04 -0.72 -0.30
CA LEU A 32 9.76 -0.28 0.26
C LEU A 32 8.85 0.45 -0.74
N PRO A 33 9.32 1.41 -1.58
CA PRO A 33 8.43 2.09 -2.51
C PRO A 33 7.77 1.15 -3.54
N ALA A 34 8.56 0.22 -4.10
CA ALA A 34 8.05 -0.74 -5.07
C ALA A 34 7.09 -1.73 -4.41
N ALA A 35 7.40 -2.19 -3.20
CA ALA A 35 6.54 -3.11 -2.47
C ALA A 35 5.20 -2.46 -2.06
N ILE A 36 5.21 -1.22 -1.57
CA ILE A 36 3.98 -0.47 -1.27
C ILE A 36 3.16 -0.18 -2.53
N ALA A 37 3.80 0.03 -3.69
CA ALA A 37 3.10 0.21 -4.95
C ALA A 37 2.21 -0.98 -5.32
N THR A 38 2.58 -2.21 -4.92
CA THR A 38 1.79 -3.43 -5.16
C THR A 38 0.43 -3.45 -4.44
N ILE A 39 0.24 -2.61 -3.42
CA ILE A 39 -1.03 -2.45 -2.68
C ILE A 39 -1.64 -1.05 -2.84
N THR A 40 -1.05 -0.18 -3.66
CA THR A 40 -1.49 1.22 -3.85
C THR A 40 -1.55 1.62 -5.33
N ALA A 41 -0.43 2.06 -5.90
CA ALA A 41 -0.38 2.63 -7.24
C ALA A 41 -0.69 1.61 -8.35
N ASN A 42 -0.21 0.36 -8.20
CA ASN A 42 -0.43 -0.70 -9.18
C ASN A 42 -1.91 -1.11 -9.27
N PRO A 43 -2.60 -1.47 -8.16
CA PRO A 43 -4.03 -1.76 -8.23
C PRO A 43 -4.85 -0.55 -8.70
N ALA A 44 -4.53 0.67 -8.26
CA ALA A 44 -5.22 1.87 -8.74
C ALA A 44 -5.11 2.03 -10.26
N ARG A 45 -3.91 1.84 -10.83
CA ARG A 45 -3.68 1.87 -12.28
C ARG A 45 -4.41 0.73 -13.00
N MET A 46 -4.35 -0.50 -12.49
CA MET A 46 -5.06 -1.66 -13.07
C MET A 46 -6.58 -1.43 -13.13
N CYS A 47 -7.14 -0.83 -12.08
CA CYS A 47 -8.54 -0.47 -11.98
C CYS A 47 -8.90 0.87 -12.65
N ARG A 48 -7.96 1.50 -13.37
CA ARG A 48 -8.14 2.80 -14.06
C ARG A 48 -8.58 3.95 -13.13
N MET A 49 -8.18 3.91 -11.87
CA MET A 49 -8.43 4.95 -10.89
C MET A 49 -7.32 6.00 -10.94
N ALA A 50 -7.53 7.06 -11.72
CA ALA A 50 -6.52 8.11 -11.94
C ALA A 50 -6.34 9.07 -10.75
N ASP A 51 -7.26 9.05 -9.79
CA ASP A 51 -7.39 10.02 -8.71
C ASP A 51 -6.73 9.59 -7.39
N ARG A 52 -6.12 8.40 -7.30
CA ARG A 52 -5.60 7.83 -6.04
C ARG A 52 -4.44 6.86 -6.24
N GLY A 53 -3.96 6.28 -5.14
CA GLY A 53 -2.91 5.26 -5.12
C GLY A 53 -1.48 5.82 -5.09
N ARG A 54 -1.31 7.14 -5.09
CA ARG A 54 -0.02 7.83 -4.96
C ARG A 54 -0.16 9.05 -4.05
N ILE A 55 0.93 9.40 -3.37
CA ILE A 55 1.03 10.67 -2.64
C ILE A 55 1.60 11.71 -3.61
N ALA A 56 0.72 12.52 -4.20
CA ALA A 56 1.09 13.60 -5.11
C ALA A 56 0.02 14.70 -5.07
N ALA A 57 0.43 15.94 -5.40
CA ALA A 57 -0.51 17.05 -5.53
C ALA A 57 -1.58 16.76 -6.59
N GLY A 58 -2.81 17.19 -6.33
CA GLY A 58 -3.96 16.99 -7.23
C GLY A 58 -4.64 15.61 -7.12
N LEU A 59 -4.11 14.68 -6.32
CA LEU A 59 -4.76 13.40 -6.04
C LEU A 59 -5.62 13.44 -4.78
N ARG A 60 -6.56 12.49 -4.65
CA ARG A 60 -7.39 12.32 -3.45
C ARG A 60 -6.49 12.05 -2.26
N ALA A 61 -6.77 12.75 -1.15
CA ALA A 61 -6.06 12.60 0.12
C ALA A 61 -6.50 11.34 0.88
N ASP A 62 -6.36 10.17 0.25
CA ASP A 62 -6.49 8.86 0.87
C ASP A 62 -5.11 8.45 1.41
N ILE A 63 -4.93 8.48 2.73
CA ILE A 63 -3.62 8.34 3.38
C ILE A 63 -3.74 7.31 4.51
N VAL A 64 -2.76 6.42 4.61
CA VAL A 64 -2.58 5.52 5.76
C VAL A 64 -1.23 5.84 6.39
N GLN A 65 -1.23 6.26 7.65
CA GLN A 65 -0.01 6.42 8.42
C GLN A 65 0.33 5.09 9.09
N LEU A 66 1.49 4.56 8.74
CA LEU A 66 2.05 3.37 9.37
C LEU A 66 3.04 3.77 10.47
N ARG A 67 3.21 2.88 11.45
CA ARG A 67 4.33 2.90 12.39
C ARG A 67 4.95 1.51 12.40
N HIS A 68 6.27 1.44 12.56
CA HIS A 68 6.96 0.16 12.75
C HIS A 68 7.17 -0.08 14.24
N HIS A 69 6.90 -1.30 14.68
CA HIS A 69 7.27 -1.76 16.01
C HIS A 69 7.72 -3.21 15.91
N VAL A 70 8.92 -3.50 16.40
CA VAL A 70 9.51 -4.86 16.41
C VAL A 70 9.44 -5.52 15.03
N GLY A 71 9.79 -4.78 13.97
CA GLY A 71 9.83 -5.29 12.60
C GLY A 71 8.49 -5.43 11.89
N LEU A 72 7.35 -5.22 12.59
CA LEU A 72 6.02 -5.30 11.99
C LEU A 72 5.40 -3.91 11.77
N PRO A 73 4.78 -3.69 10.60
CA PRO A 73 4.04 -2.46 10.33
C PRO A 73 2.65 -2.53 10.98
N PHE A 74 2.19 -1.42 11.54
CA PHE A 74 0.80 -1.28 11.98
C PHE A 74 0.22 0.05 11.56
N VAL A 75 -1.08 0.05 11.28
CA VAL A 75 -1.85 1.24 10.94
C VAL A 75 -2.05 2.09 12.19
N ARG A 76 -1.59 3.34 12.13
CA ARG A 76 -1.73 4.31 13.24
C ARG A 76 -2.89 5.27 13.02
N ARG A 77 -3.10 5.72 11.77
CA ARG A 77 -4.17 6.64 11.38
C ARG A 77 -4.55 6.41 9.93
N VAL A 78 -5.81 6.66 9.61
CA VAL A 78 -6.35 6.56 8.24
C VAL A 78 -7.12 7.82 7.90
N TRP A 79 -6.85 8.36 6.71
CA TRP A 79 -7.61 9.44 6.09
C TRP A 79 -8.20 8.96 4.79
N ARG A 80 -9.44 9.39 4.53
CA ARG A 80 -10.16 9.17 3.27
C ARG A 80 -10.66 10.52 2.77
N GLY A 81 -10.17 10.96 1.62
CA GLY A 81 -10.48 12.27 1.05
C GLY A 81 -10.13 13.42 1.98
N GLY A 82 -9.04 13.32 2.74
CA GLY A 82 -8.59 14.33 3.71
C GLY A 82 -9.28 14.26 5.08
N MET A 83 -10.35 13.48 5.22
CA MET A 83 -11.05 13.29 6.49
C MET A 83 -10.44 12.10 7.25
N ARG A 84 -10.10 12.30 8.53
CA ARG A 84 -9.62 11.21 9.38
C ARG A 84 -10.80 10.28 9.74
N VAL A 85 -10.62 8.98 9.55
CA VAL A 85 -11.65 7.94 9.77
C VAL A 85 -11.23 6.86 10.77
N ALA A 86 -9.94 6.72 11.06
CA ALA A 86 -9.38 5.85 12.09
C ALA A 86 -8.06 6.43 12.66
#